data_AF-A0A7S3B171-F1
#
_entry.id   AF-A0A7S3B171-F1
#
_cell.length_a   1.000
_cell.length_b   1.000
_cell.length_c   1.000
_cell.angle_alpha   90.00
_cell.angle_beta   90.00
_cell.angle_gamma   90.00
#
_symmetry.space_group_name_H-M   'P 1'
#
loop_
_entity.id
_entity.type
_entity.pdbx_description
1 polymer ?
#
loop_
_entity_poly.entity_id
_entity_poly.type
_entity_poly.pdbx_seq_one_letter_code
_entity_poly.pdbx_strand_id
1 'polypeptide(L)'
;GNKRDMDVNDVWVEVDMLGLAEASQLRTKRVHKSSANLDFGFSLSVPVASGSKQQSALRTALSSSQEQDSDVYFVVKTLTARNQEREVGQGYLNLQTLLRDGRDAASVSLPLQGKQGAAGQLVVSLSALDALRGATGAAAPVAAAAPAAASGPVRVDVGSLTLTPAIKRDIDVADVWVEVD
;
A
#
# COMPACT_ATOMS: atom_id res chain seq x y z
N GLY A 1 19.44 -29.88 -1.43
CA GLY A 1 18.20 -29.38 -2.05
C GLY A 1 17.63 -28.27 -1.21
N ASN A 2 17.78 -27.03 -1.71
CA ASN A 2 17.29 -25.72 -1.26
C ASN A 2 16.38 -25.68 -0.03
N LYS A 3 16.95 -25.27 1.11
CA LYS A 3 16.21 -24.55 2.15
C LYS A 3 16.31 -23.08 1.74
N ARG A 4 15.19 -22.48 1.32
CA ARG A 4 15.15 -21.06 0.92
C ARG A 4 15.76 -20.25 2.06
N ASP A 5 16.98 -19.75 1.87
CA ASP A 5 17.55 -18.71 2.69
C ASP A 5 16.49 -17.60 2.72
N MET A 6 15.93 -17.36 3.91
CA MET A 6 15.12 -16.19 4.14
C MET A 6 16.10 -15.03 4.13
N ASP A 7 16.34 -14.47 2.95
CA ASP A 7 17.28 -13.39 2.80
C ASP A 7 16.81 -12.20 3.65
N VAL A 8 17.63 -11.84 4.63
CA VAL A 8 17.49 -10.64 5.46
C VAL A 8 17.45 -9.36 4.59
N ASN A 9 17.80 -9.52 3.32
CA ASN A 9 17.86 -8.51 2.27
C ASN A 9 16.57 -8.37 1.46
N ASP A 10 15.54 -9.18 1.74
CA ASP A 10 14.26 -9.09 1.06
C ASP A 10 13.37 -8.00 1.67
N VAL A 11 12.78 -7.19 0.79
CA VAL A 11 11.75 -6.21 1.14
C VAL A 11 10.40 -6.61 0.56
N TRP A 12 9.32 -6.23 1.24
CA TRP A 12 7.95 -6.36 0.74
C TRP A 12 7.11 -5.17 1.23
N VAL A 13 5.96 -4.97 0.59
CA VAL A 13 4.99 -3.95 0.98
C VAL A 13 3.76 -4.64 1.56
N GLU A 14 3.29 -4.12 2.68
CA GLU A 14 1.97 -4.40 3.23
C GLU A 14 1.08 -3.17 3.04
N VAL A 15 -0.14 -3.39 2.57
CA VAL A 15 -1.11 -2.34 2.33
C VAL A 15 -2.20 -2.42 3.39
N ASP A 16 -2.41 -1.39 4.20
CA ASP A 16 -3.59 -1.32 5.06
C ASP A 16 -4.71 -0.60 4.30
N MET A 17 -5.74 -1.35 3.96
CA MET A 17 -6.90 -0.87 3.21
C MET A 17 -8.16 -0.83 4.07
N LEU A 18 -8.08 -0.38 5.34
CA LEU A 18 -9.27 -0.11 6.16
C LEU A 18 -10.19 -1.34 6.32
N GLY A 19 -9.60 -2.54 6.33
CA GLY A 19 -10.33 -3.81 6.37
C GLY A 19 -11.10 -4.19 5.10
N LEU A 20 -10.80 -3.58 3.95
CA LEU A 20 -11.44 -3.90 2.66
C LEU A 20 -11.09 -5.32 2.15
N ALA A 21 -9.90 -5.81 2.50
CA ALA A 21 -9.40 -7.13 2.13
C ALA A 21 -8.72 -7.82 3.31
N GLU A 22 -8.53 -9.13 3.20
CA GLU A 22 -7.80 -9.92 4.19
C GLU A 22 -6.32 -9.56 4.17
N ALA A 23 -5.68 -9.51 5.35
CA ALA A 23 -4.26 -9.14 5.49
C ALA A 23 -3.32 -10.02 4.63
N SER A 24 -3.68 -11.28 4.40
CA SER A 24 -2.91 -12.20 3.56
C SER A 24 -2.89 -11.83 2.07
N GLN A 25 -3.90 -11.09 1.60
CA GLN A 25 -4.01 -10.60 0.22
C GLN A 25 -3.34 -9.23 0.03
N LEU A 26 -3.08 -8.54 1.14
CA LEU A 26 -2.56 -7.17 1.20
C LEU A 26 -1.04 -7.10 1.28
N ARG A 27 -0.36 -8.22 1.00
CA ARG A 27 1.09 -8.35 1.07
C ARG A 27 1.67 -8.67 -0.30
N THR A 28 2.64 -7.88 -0.75
CA THR A 28 3.36 -8.17 -2.00
C THR A 28 4.25 -9.39 -1.85
N LYS A 29 4.69 -9.95 -2.98
CA LYS A 29 5.84 -10.85 -2.96
C LYS A 29 7.08 -10.10 -2.45
N ARG A 30 7.98 -10.84 -1.83
CA ARG A 30 9.28 -10.34 -1.42
C ARG A 30 10.15 -10.13 -2.66
N VAL A 31 10.93 -9.05 -2.63
CA VAL A 31 11.89 -8.70 -3.67
C VAL A 31 13.21 -8.40 -2.99
N HIS A 32 14.30 -8.95 -3.51
CA HIS A 32 15.63 -8.71 -2.97
C HIS A 32 16.02 -7.25 -3.18
N LYS A 33 16.40 -6.52 -2.12
CA LYS A 33 16.66 -5.06 -2.13
C LYS A 33 17.77 -4.62 -3.10
N SER A 34 18.69 -5.52 -3.44
CA SER A 34 19.79 -5.27 -4.39
C SER A 34 19.39 -5.51 -5.85
N SER A 35 18.14 -5.87 -6.11
CA SER A 35 17.62 -6.01 -7.46
C SER A 35 17.79 -4.70 -8.23
N ALA A 36 18.23 -4.80 -9.49
CA ALA A 36 18.42 -3.64 -10.35
C ALA A 36 17.14 -2.81 -10.53
N ASN A 37 15.99 -3.49 -10.50
CA ASN A 37 14.68 -2.86 -10.41
C ASN A 37 13.90 -3.45 -9.23
N LEU A 38 13.60 -2.63 -8.23
CA LEU A 38 12.78 -3.00 -7.08
C LEU A 38 11.31 -2.77 -7.46
N ASP A 39 10.75 -3.66 -8.26
CA ASP A 39 9.34 -3.58 -8.67
C ASP A 39 8.54 -4.74 -8.10
N PHE A 40 7.43 -4.43 -7.45
CA PHE A 40 6.58 -5.44 -6.83
C PHE A 40 5.57 -6.07 -7.79
N GLY A 41 5.25 -5.39 -8.90
CA GLY A 41 4.24 -5.82 -9.89
C GLY A 41 2.91 -6.25 -9.27
N PHE A 42 2.55 -5.67 -8.13
CA PHE A 42 1.41 -6.11 -7.34
C PHE A 42 0.15 -5.34 -7.74
N SER A 43 -0.94 -6.05 -7.95
CA SER A 43 -2.25 -5.50 -8.26
C SER A 43 -3.30 -6.26 -7.49
N LEU A 44 -4.13 -5.55 -6.72
CA LEU A 44 -5.26 -6.08 -5.99
C LEU A 44 -6.52 -5.30 -6.37
N SER A 45 -7.60 -6.01 -6.66
CA SER A 45 -8.91 -5.42 -6.97
C SER A 45 -9.94 -5.98 -6.00
N VAL A 46 -10.51 -5.12 -5.17
CA VAL A 46 -11.52 -5.47 -4.17
C VAL A 46 -12.90 -5.03 -4.68
N PRO A 47 -13.83 -5.97 -4.93
CA PRO A 47 -15.18 -5.60 -5.33
C PRO A 47 -15.92 -4.91 -4.16
N VAL A 48 -16.57 -3.80 -4.46
CA VAL A 48 -17.41 -3.07 -3.50
C VAL A 48 -18.85 -3.16 -3.96
N ALA A 49 -19.60 -4.16 -3.49
CA ALA A 49 -21.02 -4.26 -3.81
C ALA A 49 -21.86 -3.33 -2.91
N SER A 50 -23.00 -2.86 -3.42
CA SER A 50 -23.99 -2.15 -2.59
C SER A 50 -24.45 -3.02 -1.42
N GLY A 51 -24.46 -2.47 -0.21
CA GLY A 51 -24.79 -3.19 1.02
C GLY A 51 -23.69 -4.10 1.56
N SER A 52 -22.51 -4.15 0.90
CA SER A 52 -21.38 -4.96 1.37
C SER A 52 -20.69 -4.36 2.60
N LYS A 53 -19.91 -5.19 3.30
CA LYS A 53 -19.03 -4.75 4.39
C LYS A 53 -18.02 -3.72 3.89
N GLN A 54 -17.50 -3.89 2.69
CA GLN A 54 -16.55 -2.99 2.04
C GLN A 54 -17.16 -1.60 1.83
N GLN A 55 -18.40 -1.54 1.33
CA GLN A 55 -19.09 -0.25 1.17
C GLN A 55 -19.33 0.42 2.54
N SER A 56 -19.66 -0.35 3.57
CA SER A 56 -19.80 0.17 4.92
C SER A 56 -18.48 0.69 5.48
N ALA A 57 -17.37 -0.01 5.27
CA ALA A 57 -16.03 0.40 5.71
C ALA A 57 -15.61 1.72 5.06
N LEU A 58 -15.79 1.84 3.74
CA LEU A 58 -15.54 3.10 3.02
C LEU A 58 -16.39 4.24 3.55
N ARG A 59 -17.69 4.00 3.79
CA ARG A 59 -18.60 5.03 4.33
C ARG A 59 -18.15 5.49 5.71
N THR A 60 -17.80 4.55 6.60
CA THR A 60 -17.29 4.86 7.94
C THR A 60 -16.03 5.71 7.86
N ALA A 61 -15.05 5.29 7.06
CA ALA A 61 -13.80 6.00 6.85
C ALA A 61 -14.05 7.44 6.37
N LEU A 62 -14.87 7.61 5.32
CA LEU A 62 -15.19 8.92 4.74
C LEU A 62 -15.98 9.82 5.68
N SER A 63 -16.79 9.26 6.58
CA SER A 63 -17.56 10.01 7.58
C SER A 63 -16.76 10.39 8.82
N SER A 64 -15.54 9.85 8.99
CA SER A 64 -14.72 10.17 10.14
C SER A 64 -14.24 11.61 10.10
N SER A 65 -14.22 12.24 11.27
CA SER A 65 -13.60 13.56 11.46
C SER A 65 -12.08 13.49 11.54
N GLN A 66 -11.51 12.30 11.72
CA GLN A 66 -10.08 12.07 11.70
C GLN A 66 -9.66 11.71 10.28
N GLU A 67 -8.86 12.56 9.63
CA GLU A 67 -8.38 12.31 8.26
C GLU A 67 -7.66 10.96 8.14
N GLN A 68 -6.98 10.54 9.21
CA GLN A 68 -6.22 9.29 9.32
C GLN A 68 -7.07 8.04 9.16
N ASP A 69 -8.36 8.09 9.49
CA ASP A 69 -9.28 6.95 9.32
C ASP A 69 -9.63 6.70 7.84
N SER A 70 -9.27 7.63 6.95
CA SER A 70 -9.39 7.52 5.51
C SER A 70 -8.06 7.28 4.80
N ASP A 71 -6.98 7.03 5.56
CA ASP A 71 -5.66 6.78 5.00
C ASP A 71 -5.47 5.31 4.63
N VAL A 72 -5.08 5.07 3.38
CA VAL A 72 -4.58 3.77 2.92
C VAL A 72 -3.07 3.79 3.10
N TYR A 73 -2.57 2.96 4.02
CA TYR A 73 -1.14 2.91 4.34
C TYR A 73 -0.41 1.90 3.45
N PHE A 74 0.81 2.27 3.05
CA PHE A 74 1.75 1.41 2.33
C PHE A 74 3.00 1.30 3.19
N VAL A 75 3.21 0.14 3.80
CA VAL A 75 4.29 -0.10 4.76
C VAL A 75 5.33 -1.02 4.12
N VAL A 76 6.53 -0.50 3.93
CA VAL A 76 7.68 -1.29 3.50
C VAL A 76 8.27 -2.00 4.71
N LYS A 77 8.36 -3.33 4.62
CA LYS A 77 8.97 -4.18 5.63
C LYS A 77 10.16 -4.94 5.07
N THR A 78 11.04 -5.32 5.98
CA THR A 78 12.20 -6.20 5.76
C THR A 78 12.28 -7.24 6.87
N LEU A 79 13.14 -8.23 6.70
CA LEU A 79 13.57 -9.07 7.82
C LEU A 79 14.82 -8.50 8.47
N THR A 80 14.97 -8.73 9.76
CA THR A 80 16.24 -8.55 10.50
C THR A 80 17.08 -9.82 10.42
N ALA A 81 18.35 -9.76 10.83
CA ALA A 81 19.23 -10.92 10.91
C ALA A 81 18.67 -12.06 11.79
N ARG A 82 17.77 -11.73 12.73
CA ARG A 82 17.07 -12.69 13.59
C ARG A 82 15.74 -13.18 13.00
N ASN A 83 15.52 -12.96 11.71
CA ASN A 83 14.29 -13.29 10.98
C ASN A 83 13.02 -12.65 11.60
N GLN A 84 13.16 -11.48 12.21
CA GLN A 84 12.03 -10.69 12.72
C GLN A 84 11.64 -9.63 11.70
N GLU A 85 10.34 -9.42 11.48
CA GLU A 85 9.86 -8.35 10.61
C GLU A 85 10.18 -6.97 11.21
N ARG A 86 10.73 -6.09 10.39
CA ARG A 86 11.04 -4.70 10.72
C ARG A 86 10.43 -3.78 9.68
N GLU A 87 9.83 -2.71 10.15
CA GLU A 87 9.39 -1.61 9.29
C GLU A 87 10.58 -0.76 8.85
N VAL A 88 10.66 -0.54 7.54
CA VAL A 88 11.67 0.30 6.89
C VAL A 88 11.14 1.72 6.72
N GLY A 89 9.89 1.83 6.29
CA GLY A 89 9.18 3.09 6.20
C GLY A 89 7.77 2.90 5.68
N GLN A 90 6.98 3.96 5.79
CA GLN A 90 5.57 3.96 5.44
C GLN A 90 5.17 5.25 4.72
N GLY A 91 4.18 5.15 3.85
CA GLY A 91 3.48 6.29 3.25
C GLY A 91 1.98 6.04 3.27
N TYR A 92 1.17 7.04 2.94
CA TYR A 92 -0.27 6.91 2.89
C TYR A 92 -0.91 7.70 1.74
N LEU A 93 -2.06 7.22 1.27
CA LEU A 93 -2.96 7.94 0.38
C LEU A 93 -4.31 8.15 1.05
N ASN A 94 -4.79 9.38 1.08
CA ASN A 94 -6.02 9.73 1.78
C ASN A 94 -7.25 9.67 0.86
N LEU A 95 -8.22 8.81 1.18
CA LEU A 95 -9.43 8.61 0.37
C LEU A 95 -10.36 9.84 0.33
N GLN A 96 -10.45 10.60 1.42
CA GLN A 96 -11.22 11.86 1.43
C GLN A 96 -10.63 12.87 0.44
N THR A 97 -9.30 12.90 0.30
CA THR A 97 -8.60 13.76 -0.67
C THR A 97 -8.88 13.33 -2.10
N LEU A 98 -8.82 12.02 -2.40
CA LEU A 98 -9.19 11.50 -3.73
C LEU A 98 -10.64 11.85 -4.09
N LEU A 99 -11.56 11.72 -3.12
CA LEU A 99 -12.98 12.06 -3.33
C LEU A 99 -13.18 13.56 -3.54
N ARG A 100 -12.52 14.40 -2.72
CA ARG A 100 -12.56 15.86 -2.78
C ARG A 100 -11.99 16.41 -4.08
N ASP A 101 -10.85 15.89 -4.52
CA ASP A 101 -10.21 16.26 -5.78
C ASP A 101 -10.92 15.64 -6.99
N GLY A 102 -11.77 14.64 -6.75
CA GLY A 102 -12.56 13.97 -7.77
C GLY A 102 -11.72 13.18 -8.76
N ARG A 103 -10.55 12.68 -8.33
CA ARG A 103 -9.58 11.98 -9.18
C ARG A 103 -8.90 10.83 -8.44
N ASP A 104 -8.69 9.72 -9.15
CA ASP A 104 -7.89 8.60 -8.66
C ASP A 104 -6.39 8.92 -8.60
N ALA A 105 -5.68 8.27 -7.69
CA ALA A 105 -4.22 8.37 -7.63
C ALA A 105 -3.61 7.41 -8.65
N ALA A 106 -3.17 7.91 -9.80
CA ALA A 106 -2.52 7.11 -10.83
C ALA A 106 -1.01 7.32 -10.83
N SER A 107 -0.23 6.26 -10.59
CA SER A 107 1.24 6.26 -10.60
C SER A 107 1.86 7.40 -9.79
N VAL A 108 1.37 7.57 -8.55
CA VAL A 108 1.85 8.59 -7.63
C VAL A 108 3.16 8.12 -7.00
N SER A 109 4.18 8.98 -7.03
CA SER A 109 5.42 8.78 -6.29
C SER A 109 5.18 9.13 -4.83
N LEU A 110 4.87 8.13 -4.02
CA LEU A 110 4.56 8.27 -2.61
C LEU A 110 5.85 8.34 -1.79
N PRO A 111 6.15 9.45 -1.09
CA PRO A 111 7.29 9.51 -0.19
C PRO A 111 7.06 8.56 0.99
N LEU A 112 8.07 7.76 1.31
CA LEU A 112 8.07 6.87 2.45
C LEU A 112 8.87 7.50 3.58
N GLN A 113 8.27 7.54 4.76
CA GLN A 113 8.88 8.01 5.98
C GLN A 113 9.23 6.81 6.87
N GLY A 114 10.50 6.68 7.23
CA GLY A 114 10.98 5.73 8.23
C GLY A 114 11.24 6.40 9.58
N LYS A 115 11.63 5.58 10.57
CA LYS A 115 11.90 6.05 11.94
C LYS A 115 12.99 7.14 12.03
N GLN A 116 13.95 7.13 11.11
CA GLN A 116 15.10 8.04 11.10
C GLN A 116 14.99 9.17 10.07
N GLY A 117 13.87 9.27 9.35
CA GLY A 117 13.72 10.23 8.25
C GLY A 117 13.18 9.59 6.98
N ALA A 118 13.44 10.23 5.83
CA ALA A 118 12.99 9.74 4.53
C ALA A 118 13.59 8.34 4.22
N ALA A 119 12.71 7.36 4.01
CA ALA A 119 13.06 5.98 3.71
C ALA A 119 13.18 5.72 2.19
N GLY A 120 12.44 6.48 1.38
CA GLY A 120 12.44 6.31 -0.07
C GLY A 120 11.19 6.87 -0.74
N GLN A 121 10.92 6.39 -1.94
CA GLN A 121 9.70 6.67 -2.71
C GLN A 121 9.13 5.37 -3.26
N LEU A 122 7.81 5.21 -3.19
CA LEU A 122 7.09 4.07 -3.73
C LEU A 122 6.11 4.55 -4.80
N VAL A 123 6.17 3.97 -5.99
CA VAL A 123 5.18 4.23 -7.04
C VAL A 123 3.96 3.39 -6.77
N VAL A 124 2.83 4.05 -6.52
CA VAL A 124 1.55 3.40 -6.23
C VAL A 124 0.45 3.96 -7.11
N SER A 125 -0.55 3.13 -7.41
CA SER A 125 -1.82 3.60 -7.95
C SER A 125 -2.96 3.13 -7.03
N LEU A 126 -3.93 4.00 -6.82
CA LEU A 126 -5.14 3.73 -6.07
C LEU A 126 -6.32 4.27 -6.87
N SER A 127 -7.14 3.36 -7.38
CA SER A 127 -8.40 3.66 -8.06
C SER A 127 -9.55 3.29 -7.14
N ALA A 128 -10.20 4.29 -6.57
CA ALA A 128 -11.27 4.11 -5.58
C ALA A 128 -12.45 5.06 -5.80
N LEU A 129 -12.32 6.07 -6.68
CA LEU A 129 -13.25 7.19 -6.77
C LEU A 129 -14.72 6.75 -6.97
N ASP A 130 -14.97 5.80 -7.87
CA ASP A 130 -16.33 5.29 -8.12
C ASP A 130 -16.89 4.57 -6.89
N ALA A 131 -16.05 3.83 -6.16
CA ALA A 131 -16.44 3.19 -4.90
C ALA A 131 -16.75 4.23 -3.81
N LEU A 132 -15.95 5.29 -3.72
CA LEU A 132 -16.12 6.38 -2.74
C LEU A 132 -17.40 7.19 -3.01
N ARG A 133 -17.68 7.52 -4.27
CA ARG A 133 -18.94 8.18 -4.69
C ARG A 133 -20.15 7.31 -4.39
N GLY A 134 -20.05 6.01 -4.69
CA GLY A 134 -21.09 5.03 -4.37
C GLY A 134 -21.29 4.83 -2.85
N ALA A 135 -20.25 4.97 -2.04
CA ALA A 135 -20.33 4.86 -0.58
C ALA A 135 -21.00 6.08 0.07
N THR A 136 -20.78 7.28 -0.47
CA THR A 136 -21.37 8.56 0.00
C THR A 136 -22.79 8.80 -0.51
N GLY A 137 -23.24 8.04 -1.51
CA GLY A 137 -24.53 8.30 -2.16
C GLY A 137 -24.53 9.60 -2.98
N ALA A 138 -23.35 10.18 -3.23
CA ALA A 138 -23.20 11.31 -4.12
C ALA A 138 -23.49 10.83 -5.55
N ALA A 139 -24.75 10.99 -5.97
CA ALA A 139 -25.16 10.75 -7.34
C ALA A 139 -24.26 11.57 -8.28
N ALA A 140 -23.61 10.90 -9.22
CA ALA A 140 -22.90 11.56 -10.32
C ALA A 140 -23.85 12.57 -11.01
N PRO A 141 -23.35 13.71 -11.51
CA PRO A 141 -24.19 14.64 -12.26
C PRO A 141 -24.81 13.88 -13.43
N VAL A 142 -26.14 13.92 -13.47
CA VAL A 142 -27.02 13.21 -14.39
C VAL A 142 -26.63 13.41 -15.85
N ALA A 143 -26.05 12.37 -16.44
CA ALA A 143 -26.10 12.12 -17.87
C ALA A 143 -26.55 10.67 -18.08
N ALA A 144 -27.84 10.54 -18.47
CA ALA A 144 -28.48 9.38 -19.10
C ALA A 144 -28.33 7.98 -18.45
N ALA A 145 -29.43 7.55 -17.83
CA ALA A 145 -29.93 6.16 -17.76
C ALA A 145 -28.88 5.01 -17.83
N ALA A 146 -28.33 4.64 -16.68
CA ALA A 146 -27.76 3.32 -16.43
C ALA A 146 -28.29 2.80 -15.07
N PRO A 147 -28.53 1.47 -14.92
CA PRO A 147 -29.11 0.91 -13.69
C PRO A 147 -28.15 1.16 -12.53
N ALA A 148 -28.71 1.49 -11.35
CA ALA A 148 -28.05 1.71 -10.06
C ALA A 148 -26.53 1.42 -10.08
N ALA A 149 -25.73 2.47 -10.32
CA ALA A 149 -24.31 2.37 -10.57
C ALA A 149 -23.64 1.49 -9.50
N ALA A 150 -23.19 0.31 -9.91
CA ALA A 150 -22.35 -0.54 -9.09
C ALA A 150 -21.18 0.32 -8.63
N SER A 151 -20.98 0.41 -7.30
CA SER A 151 -19.74 0.98 -6.77
C SER A 151 -18.60 0.20 -7.42
N GLY A 152 -17.72 0.89 -8.16
CA GLY A 152 -16.60 0.27 -8.84
C GLY A 152 -15.70 -0.47 -7.84
N PRO A 153 -14.87 -1.43 -8.27
CA PRO A 153 -13.91 -2.05 -7.37
C PRO A 153 -12.89 -1.00 -6.88
N VAL A 154 -12.40 -1.17 -5.65
CA VAL A 154 -11.21 -0.47 -5.19
C VAL A 154 -9.99 -1.24 -5.71
N ARG A 155 -9.18 -0.61 -6.55
CA ARG A 155 -7.95 -1.19 -7.07
C ARG A 155 -6.74 -0.52 -6.48
N VAL A 156 -5.76 -1.33 -6.08
CA VAL A 156 -4.44 -0.88 -5.65
C VAL A 156 -3.38 -1.57 -6.47
N ASP A 157 -2.46 -0.77 -7.00
CA ASP A 157 -1.26 -1.23 -7.68
C ASP A 157 -0.03 -0.73 -6.90
N VAL A 158 0.92 -1.63 -6.64
CA VAL A 158 2.21 -1.32 -6.03
C VAL A 158 3.29 -1.69 -7.04
N GLY A 159 3.99 -0.67 -7.53
CA GLY A 159 5.01 -0.79 -8.56
C GLY A 159 6.40 -0.66 -7.97
N SER A 160 7.15 0.32 -8.46
CA SER A 160 8.59 0.45 -8.20
C SER A 160 8.89 1.17 -6.89
N LEU A 161 9.90 0.69 -6.17
CA LEU A 161 10.39 1.23 -4.90
C LEU A 161 11.82 1.74 -5.06
N THR A 162 12.02 3.01 -4.73
CA THR A 162 13.33 3.63 -4.65
C THR A 162 13.68 3.90 -3.20
N LEU A 163 14.54 3.07 -2.61
CA LEU A 163 15.04 3.27 -1.25
C LEU A 163 16.18 4.28 -1.22
N THR A 164 16.29 5.06 -0.14
CA THR A 164 17.45 5.94 0.07
C THR A 164 18.73 5.13 0.31
N PRO A 165 19.92 5.68 -0.03
CA PRO A 165 21.18 4.98 0.20
C PRO A 165 21.41 4.61 1.67
N ALA A 166 20.94 5.43 2.61
CA ALA A 166 21.03 5.17 4.04
C ALA A 166 20.28 3.89 4.42
N ILE A 167 19.05 3.73 3.92
CA ILE A 167 18.25 2.52 4.15
C ILE A 167 18.88 1.30 3.49
N LYS A 168 19.34 1.41 2.23
CA LYS A 168 20.01 0.28 1.56
C LYS A 168 21.20 -0.23 2.38
N ARG A 169 22.04 0.68 2.87
CA ARG A 169 23.19 0.36 3.74
C ARG A 169 22.77 -0.21 5.09
N ASP A 170 21.80 0.38 5.78
CA ASP A 170 21.33 -0.10 7.09
C ASP A 170 20.83 -1.55 7.03
N ILE A 171 20.14 -1.91 5.94
CA ILE A 171 19.69 -3.28 5.73
C ILE A 171 20.88 -4.19 5.34
N ASP A 172 21.93 -3.67 4.68
CA ASP A 172 23.14 -4.43 4.32
C ASP A 172 24.04 -4.73 5.52
N VAL A 173 23.92 -3.98 6.61
CA VAL A 173 24.59 -4.30 7.88
C VAL A 173 23.84 -5.44 8.58
N ALA A 174 23.70 -6.59 7.91
CA ALA A 174 23.53 -7.86 8.58
C ALA A 174 24.92 -8.26 9.11
N ASP A 175 25.22 -7.85 10.35
CA ASP A 175 26.39 -8.20 11.18
C ASP A 175 27.53 -8.96 10.47
N VAL A 176 28.60 -8.25 10.12
CA VAL A 176 29.91 -8.84 9.78
C VAL A 176 30.43 -9.52 11.04
N TRP A 177 30.31 -10.85 11.13
CA TRP A 177 31.00 -11.62 12.15
C TRP A 177 32.48 -11.70 11.78
N VAL A 178 33.34 -10.99 12.52
CA VAL A 178 34.78 -11.28 12.52
C VAL A 178 34.97 -12.50 13.41
N GLU A 179 35.17 -13.68 12.82
CA GLU A 179 35.78 -14.79 13.54
C GLU A 179 37.20 -14.36 13.95
N VAL A 180 37.47 -14.35 15.25
CA VAL A 180 38.82 -14.24 15.78
C VAL A 180 39.24 -15.67 16.14
N ASP A 181 40.22 -16.19 15.39
CA ASP A 181 40.92 -17.46 15.61
C ASP A 181 41.69 -17.46 16.94
#